data_AF-A0A848XRF6-F1
#
_entry.id   AF-A0A848XRF6-F1
#
_cell.length_a   1.000
_cell.length_b   1.000
_cell.length_c   1.000
_cell.angle_alpha   90.00
_cell.angle_beta   90.00
_cell.angle_gamma   90.00
#
_symmetry.space_group_name_H-M   'P 1'
#
loop_
_entity.id
_entity.type
_entity.pdbx_description
1 polymer ?
#
loop_
_entity_poly.entity_id
_entity_poly.type
_entity_poly.pdbx_seq_one_letter_code
_entity_poly.pdbx_strand_id
1 'polypeptide(L)'
;MRSGAAWIMGLWIALSGAIPGYAQAPDRPIDLATLYETGQLVLDANGDGVPDGLGATLVLPSDPSPGILGAAAEVAARLGFETSALDLPLVHGPEPGRVAIVFGRDAWAQSGLSGEPPPTPDGNRGVVAAGEQDGQRWVFVGGPTEEALRSAARLLAGALPHTSSLSDPVLADIGDDLDRWLRPDSADTASGFRVSFSRISRSEAGWILDATVGHPDPSLLGPAMERLDSLAAARRQETAIPDSTTLRYPGVETIQLGREDGEGAPVLLKATPPPPDPGPVPGRPGAGAKNDMDLSNVYTKDGALADSDDNEIPDRIDVVLVPGDAGADRLPSLAARLGLESTGLTVPLVRT
;
A
#
# COMPACT_ATOMS: atom_id res chain seq x y z
N MET A 1 29.23 77.37 -4.29
CA MET A 1 30.22 76.28 -4.13
C MET A 1 29.45 74.97 -4.02
N ARG A 2 29.99 73.93 -4.66
CA ARG A 2 29.37 72.64 -4.97
C ARG A 2 29.16 71.77 -3.74
N SER A 3 28.06 71.02 -3.69
CA SER A 3 28.04 69.63 -3.24
C SER A 3 26.70 68.98 -3.61
N GLY A 4 26.70 68.22 -4.70
CA GLY A 4 25.64 67.27 -5.00
C GLY A 4 25.84 66.02 -4.16
N ALA A 5 24.79 65.58 -3.46
CA ALA A 5 24.76 64.29 -2.77
C ALA A 5 24.16 63.27 -3.74
N ALA A 6 24.98 62.33 -4.19
CA ALA A 6 24.57 61.17 -4.96
C ALA A 6 23.91 60.15 -4.02
N TRP A 7 22.68 59.75 -4.34
CA TRP A 7 22.00 58.63 -3.68
C TRP A 7 22.53 57.33 -4.27
N ILE A 8 23.21 56.53 -3.46
CA ILE A 8 23.55 55.13 -3.79
C ILE A 8 22.32 54.30 -3.44
N MET A 9 21.56 53.90 -4.47
CA MET A 9 20.48 52.94 -4.35
C MET A 9 21.11 51.54 -4.32
N GLY A 10 21.13 50.93 -3.13
CA GLY A 10 21.59 49.56 -2.93
C GLY A 10 20.62 48.57 -3.58
N LEU A 11 21.05 47.92 -4.65
CA LEU A 11 20.37 46.80 -5.28
C LEU A 11 20.52 45.57 -4.39
N TRP A 12 19.46 45.21 -3.66
CA TRP A 12 19.36 43.91 -3.00
C TRP A 12 18.94 42.87 -4.05
N ILE A 13 19.90 42.10 -4.53
CA ILE A 13 19.61 40.88 -5.30
C ILE A 13 19.18 39.82 -4.28
N ALA A 14 17.89 39.61 -4.13
CA ALA A 14 17.37 38.40 -3.50
C ALA A 14 17.69 37.23 -4.44
N LEU A 15 18.72 36.45 -4.11
CA LEU A 15 18.90 35.11 -4.68
C LEU A 15 17.76 34.26 -4.11
N SER A 16 16.63 34.20 -4.82
CA SER A 16 15.67 33.12 -4.63
C SER A 16 16.37 31.84 -5.08
N GLY A 17 16.95 31.11 -4.12
CA GLY A 17 17.34 29.73 -4.35
C GLY A 17 16.09 28.97 -4.76
N ALA A 18 16.04 28.53 -6.02
CA ALA A 18 15.06 27.55 -6.45
C ALA A 18 15.31 26.30 -5.60
N ILE A 19 14.40 26.03 -4.65
CA ILE A 19 14.27 24.69 -4.09
C ILE A 19 13.98 23.81 -5.30
N PRO A 20 14.78 22.77 -5.60
CA PRO A 20 14.46 21.86 -6.69
C PRO A 20 13.03 21.37 -6.46
N GLY A 21 12.14 21.77 -7.37
CA GLY A 21 10.75 21.38 -7.31
C GLY A 21 10.71 19.87 -7.32
N TYR A 22 10.01 19.30 -6.35
CA TYR A 22 9.53 17.93 -6.45
C TYR A 22 9.01 17.75 -7.87
N ALA A 23 9.62 16.83 -8.64
CA ALA A 23 9.07 16.44 -9.92
C ALA A 23 7.59 16.14 -9.65
N GLN A 24 6.70 16.92 -10.26
CA GLN A 24 5.27 16.71 -10.09
C GLN A 24 5.01 15.25 -10.44
N ALA A 25 4.51 14.48 -9.47
CA ALA A 25 4.01 13.15 -9.75
C ALA A 25 3.07 13.28 -10.97
N PRO A 26 3.21 12.43 -12.00
CA PRO A 26 2.29 12.49 -13.13
C PRO A 26 0.84 12.47 -12.62
N ASP A 27 -0.05 13.12 -13.35
CA ASP A 27 -1.51 13.23 -13.14
C ASP A 27 -2.20 11.85 -13.33
N ARG A 28 -1.61 10.82 -12.70
CA ARG A 28 -2.02 9.43 -12.75
C ARG A 28 -2.85 9.16 -11.49
N PRO A 29 -4.10 8.73 -11.63
CA PRO A 29 -4.90 8.27 -10.51
C PRO A 29 -4.12 7.24 -9.69
N ILE A 30 -4.29 7.28 -8.37
CA ILE A 30 -3.68 6.27 -7.50
C ILE A 30 -4.29 4.90 -7.81
N ASP A 31 -3.44 3.90 -7.99
CA ASP A 31 -3.82 2.53 -8.36
C ASP A 31 -3.03 1.55 -7.50
N LEU A 32 -3.71 0.60 -6.86
CA LEU A 32 -3.11 -0.41 -5.99
C LEU A 32 -2.01 -1.21 -6.69
N ALA A 33 -2.08 -1.36 -8.01
CA ALA A 33 -1.05 -2.05 -8.81
C ALA A 33 0.29 -1.29 -8.89
N THR A 34 0.28 0.04 -8.69
CA THR A 34 1.44 0.93 -8.93
C THR A 34 1.86 1.69 -7.68
N LEU A 35 1.26 1.41 -6.52
CA LEU A 35 1.49 2.14 -5.27
C LEU A 35 2.96 2.23 -4.85
N TYR A 36 3.73 1.17 -5.09
CA TYR A 36 5.14 1.07 -4.70
C TYR A 36 6.10 1.56 -5.80
N GLU A 37 5.59 1.99 -6.96
CA GLU A 37 6.40 2.68 -7.96
C GLU A 37 6.81 4.07 -7.46
N THR A 38 7.99 4.53 -7.88
CA THR A 38 8.51 5.87 -7.55
C THR A 38 7.53 6.97 -7.96
N GLY A 39 7.28 7.93 -7.07
CA GLY A 39 6.33 9.05 -7.27
C GLY A 39 4.97 8.85 -6.60
N GLN A 40 4.75 7.68 -5.98
CA GLN A 40 3.57 7.36 -5.17
C GLN A 40 3.94 7.29 -3.69
N LEU A 41 4.06 6.09 -3.11
CA LEU A 41 4.40 5.92 -1.68
C LEU A 41 5.88 6.18 -1.39
N VAL A 42 6.75 5.98 -2.38
CA VAL A 42 8.20 6.21 -2.28
C VAL A 42 8.65 7.25 -3.29
N LEU A 43 9.69 8.00 -2.94
CA LEU A 43 10.25 9.08 -3.74
C LEU A 43 11.73 8.82 -4.00
N ASP A 44 12.17 9.18 -5.19
CA ASP A 44 13.58 9.37 -5.54
C ASP A 44 13.83 10.88 -5.58
N ALA A 45 14.26 11.42 -4.45
CA ALA A 45 14.47 12.86 -4.26
C ALA A 45 15.77 13.34 -4.89
N ASN A 46 16.75 12.45 -5.08
CA ASN A 46 18.06 12.79 -5.63
C ASN A 46 18.20 12.49 -7.15
N GLY A 47 17.30 11.69 -7.71
CA GLY A 47 17.20 11.38 -9.14
C GLY A 47 18.14 10.26 -9.62
N ASP A 48 18.63 9.38 -8.73
CA ASP A 48 19.56 8.30 -9.08
C ASP A 48 18.87 6.96 -9.43
N GLY A 49 17.54 6.91 -9.34
CA GLY A 49 16.72 5.73 -9.60
C GLY A 49 16.55 4.82 -8.40
N VAL A 50 17.08 5.16 -7.22
CA VAL A 50 16.90 4.43 -5.96
C VAL A 50 16.01 5.26 -5.04
N PRO A 51 14.88 4.74 -4.55
CA PRO A 51 14.07 5.50 -3.62
C PRO A 51 14.83 5.84 -2.32
N ASP A 52 14.79 7.12 -1.95
CA ASP A 52 15.47 7.70 -0.79
C ASP A 52 14.58 8.67 0.01
N GLY A 53 13.27 8.68 -0.29
CA GLY A 53 12.27 9.41 0.46
C GLY A 53 10.92 8.71 0.51
N LEU A 54 10.06 9.15 1.42
CA LEU A 54 8.67 8.72 1.51
C LEU A 54 7.73 9.78 0.93
N GLY A 55 6.89 9.34 0.00
CA GLY A 55 5.80 10.11 -0.59
C GLY A 55 4.49 9.94 0.17
N ALA A 56 4.52 9.28 1.33
CA ALA A 56 3.35 8.93 2.12
C ALA A 56 3.41 9.42 3.56
N THR A 57 2.24 9.48 4.20
CA THR A 57 2.05 9.76 5.62
C THR A 57 1.16 8.70 6.25
N LEU A 58 1.43 8.32 7.50
CA LEU A 58 0.55 7.41 8.23
C LEU A 58 -0.39 8.24 9.11
N VAL A 59 -1.69 8.16 8.83
CA VAL A 59 -2.74 8.90 9.54
C VAL A 59 -3.42 7.96 10.54
N LEU A 60 -3.22 8.27 11.83
CA LEU A 60 -3.75 7.51 12.97
C LEU A 60 -4.81 8.34 13.69
N PRO A 61 -5.79 7.71 14.38
CA PRO A 61 -6.70 8.46 15.24
C PRO A 61 -5.93 9.05 16.43
N SER A 62 -6.53 10.02 17.12
CA SER A 62 -5.94 10.72 18.25
C SER A 62 -5.65 9.82 19.47
N ASP A 63 -6.34 8.69 19.57
CA ASP A 63 -6.15 7.66 20.61
C ASP A 63 -6.10 6.27 19.93
N PRO A 64 -4.95 5.88 19.35
CA PRO A 64 -4.85 4.68 18.55
C PRO A 64 -4.88 3.41 19.41
N SER A 65 -5.73 2.46 19.03
CA SER A 65 -5.71 1.13 19.67
C SER A 65 -4.38 0.41 19.40
N PRO A 66 -3.99 -0.56 20.24
CA PRO A 66 -2.82 -1.40 19.98
C PRO A 66 -2.87 -2.11 18.62
N GLY A 67 -4.06 -2.47 18.14
CA GLY A 67 -4.25 -3.03 16.80
C GLY A 67 -3.88 -2.05 15.69
N ILE A 68 -4.26 -0.77 15.84
CA ILE A 68 -3.87 0.31 14.91
C ILE A 68 -2.36 0.53 14.95
N LEU A 69 -1.75 0.59 16.13
CA LEU A 69 -0.30 0.76 16.26
C LEU A 69 0.48 -0.40 15.62
N GLY A 70 0.01 -1.64 15.80
CA GLY A 70 0.58 -2.82 15.16
C GLY A 70 0.45 -2.78 13.64
N ALA A 71 -0.73 -2.45 13.12
CA ALA A 71 -0.97 -2.29 11.68
C ALA A 71 -0.08 -1.19 11.07
N ALA A 72 0.02 -0.04 11.74
CA ALA A 72 0.87 1.06 11.32
C ALA A 72 2.34 0.67 11.30
N ALA A 73 2.80 -0.08 12.30
CA ALA A 73 4.17 -0.57 12.38
C ALA A 73 4.52 -1.58 11.27
N GLU A 74 3.61 -2.48 10.89
CA GLU A 74 3.83 -3.41 9.77
C GLU A 74 3.99 -2.66 8.44
N VAL A 75 3.09 -1.71 8.16
CA VAL A 75 3.16 -0.88 6.93
C VAL A 75 4.39 0.02 6.94
N ALA A 76 4.68 0.65 8.08
CA ALA A 76 5.87 1.47 8.29
C ALA A 76 7.16 0.72 7.97
N ALA A 77 7.26 -0.52 8.41
CA ALA A 77 8.43 -1.33 8.12
C ALA A 77 8.55 -1.68 6.64
N ARG A 78 7.43 -2.04 5.97
CA ARG A 78 7.46 -2.24 4.51
C ARG A 78 7.94 -0.98 3.80
N LEU A 79 7.40 0.18 4.14
CA LEU A 79 7.84 1.45 3.58
C LEU A 79 9.34 1.66 3.80
N GLY A 80 9.87 1.31 4.97
CA GLY A 80 11.31 1.32 5.23
C GLY A 80 12.13 0.39 4.33
N PHE A 81 11.60 -0.78 3.94
CA PHE A 81 12.30 -1.67 3.01
C PHE A 81 12.33 -1.12 1.58
N GLU A 82 11.33 -0.30 1.21
CA GLU A 82 11.18 0.24 -0.14
C GLU A 82 12.02 1.51 -0.38
N THR A 83 12.65 2.06 0.67
CA THR A 83 13.50 3.25 0.55
C THR A 83 14.72 3.15 1.44
N SER A 84 15.82 3.78 1.03
CA SER A 84 17.01 3.94 1.86
C SER A 84 16.82 4.91 3.04
N ALA A 85 15.65 5.56 3.16
CA ALA A 85 15.31 6.49 4.23
C ALA A 85 14.14 6.01 5.09
N LEU A 86 14.37 5.84 6.39
CA LEU A 86 13.28 5.65 7.37
C LEU A 86 13.08 6.90 8.21
N ASP A 87 12.27 7.82 7.67
CA ASP A 87 11.61 8.87 8.44
C ASP A 87 10.11 8.73 8.26
N LEU A 88 9.43 8.12 9.24
CA LEU A 88 8.00 7.84 9.18
C LEU A 88 7.23 9.03 9.76
N PRO A 89 6.54 9.83 8.94
CA PRO A 89 5.71 10.93 9.42
C PRO A 89 4.39 10.36 9.94
N LEU A 90 4.40 9.91 11.19
CA LEU A 90 3.18 9.61 11.95
C LEU A 90 2.48 10.93 12.24
N VAL A 91 1.31 11.11 11.67
CA VAL A 91 0.55 12.37 11.72
C VAL A 91 -0.92 12.08 12.04
N HIS A 92 -1.65 13.09 12.51
CA HIS A 92 -3.08 12.99 12.79
C HIS A 92 -3.96 13.49 11.64
N GLY A 93 -3.36 13.86 10.50
CA GLY A 93 -4.06 14.32 9.31
C GLY A 93 -3.17 14.28 8.06
N PRO A 94 -3.76 14.37 6.85
CA PRO A 94 -3.05 14.30 5.59
C PRO A 94 -2.14 15.51 5.40
N GLU A 95 -0.95 15.28 4.85
CA GLU A 95 -0.04 16.35 4.43
C GLU A 95 -0.19 16.63 2.93
N PRO A 96 -0.28 17.91 2.51
CA PRO A 96 -0.37 18.26 1.10
C PRO A 96 0.78 17.67 0.28
N GLY A 97 0.43 17.06 -0.86
CA GLY A 97 1.40 16.47 -1.78
C GLY A 97 1.91 15.08 -1.40
N ARG A 98 1.54 14.56 -0.21
CA ARG A 98 1.85 13.18 0.20
C ARG A 98 0.58 12.31 0.17
N VAL A 99 0.74 11.02 -0.11
CA VAL A 99 -0.33 10.04 0.00
C VAL A 99 -0.66 9.80 1.47
N ALA A 100 -1.92 9.96 1.87
CA ALA A 100 -2.35 9.69 3.24
C ALA A 100 -2.74 8.21 3.39
N ILE A 101 -1.98 7.44 4.18
CA ILE A 101 -2.31 6.07 4.55
C ILE A 101 -3.11 6.11 5.86
N VAL A 102 -4.42 5.94 5.76
CA VAL A 102 -5.37 6.14 6.85
C VAL A 102 -5.74 4.81 7.49
N PHE A 103 -5.53 4.67 8.80
CA PHE A 103 -5.79 3.42 9.54
C PHE A 103 -7.13 3.45 10.26
N GLY A 104 -8.10 2.74 9.68
CA GLY A 104 -9.43 2.57 10.26
C GLY A 104 -10.35 3.80 10.12
N ARG A 105 -11.61 3.60 10.45
CA ARG A 105 -12.68 4.59 10.25
C ARG A 105 -12.53 5.82 11.15
N ASP A 106 -12.02 5.65 12.37
CA ASP A 106 -11.83 6.75 13.31
C ASP A 106 -10.74 7.71 12.82
N ALA A 107 -9.63 7.19 12.28
CA ALA A 107 -8.60 8.00 11.65
C ALA A 107 -9.17 8.77 10.46
N TRP A 108 -9.99 8.13 9.63
CA TRP A 108 -10.66 8.80 8.51
C TRP A 108 -11.51 9.98 8.97
N ALA A 109 -12.39 9.77 9.94
CA ALA A 109 -13.26 10.80 10.48
C ALA A 109 -12.49 11.99 11.08
N GLN A 110 -11.29 11.73 11.63
CA GLN A 110 -10.43 12.73 12.26
C GLN A 110 -9.43 13.37 11.28
N SER A 111 -9.17 12.73 10.14
CA SER A 111 -8.18 13.19 9.15
C SER A 111 -8.59 14.48 8.43
N GLY A 112 -9.87 14.84 8.43
CA GLY A 112 -10.38 15.96 7.63
C GLY A 112 -10.58 15.63 6.15
N LEU A 113 -10.41 14.36 5.75
CA LEU A 113 -10.91 13.87 4.46
C LEU A 113 -12.44 13.98 4.43
N SER A 114 -12.99 14.53 3.34
CA SER A 114 -14.45 14.63 3.18
C SER A 114 -15.08 13.25 2.92
N GLY A 115 -16.36 13.09 3.25
CA GLY A 115 -17.12 11.88 2.91
C GLY A 115 -16.90 10.68 3.84
N GLU A 116 -17.56 9.57 3.50
CA GLU A 116 -17.45 8.31 4.25
C GLU A 116 -16.21 7.53 3.83
N PRO A 117 -15.54 6.80 4.75
CA PRO A 117 -14.45 5.91 4.40
C PRO A 117 -14.94 4.80 3.47
N PRO A 118 -14.02 4.17 2.70
CA PRO A 118 -14.35 3.04 1.85
C PRO A 118 -15.14 1.95 2.59
N PRO A 119 -16.13 1.32 1.93
CA PRO A 119 -16.95 0.30 2.55
C PRO A 119 -16.09 -0.90 2.97
N THR A 120 -16.14 -1.21 4.26
CA THR A 120 -15.56 -2.41 4.85
C THR A 120 -16.60 -3.52 4.78
N PRO A 121 -16.30 -4.68 4.16
CA PRO A 121 -17.22 -5.81 4.16
C PRO A 121 -17.52 -6.29 5.60
N ASP A 122 -18.69 -6.89 5.80
CA ASP A 122 -19.03 -7.51 7.09
C ASP A 122 -18.08 -8.68 7.43
N GLY A 123 -17.99 -9.01 8.73
CA GLY A 123 -17.19 -10.14 9.22
C GLY A 123 -15.70 -9.83 9.37
N ASN A 124 -14.82 -10.84 9.35
CA ASN A 124 -13.39 -10.65 9.64
C ASN A 124 -12.56 -10.23 8.40
N ARG A 125 -13.12 -9.39 7.53
CA ARG A 125 -12.51 -9.05 6.23
C ARG A 125 -11.75 -7.73 6.29
N GLY A 126 -10.44 -7.81 6.08
CA GLY A 126 -9.60 -6.64 5.86
C GLY A 126 -9.81 -6.04 4.48
N VAL A 127 -9.70 -4.72 4.38
CA VAL A 127 -9.76 -3.97 3.13
C VAL A 127 -8.59 -3.01 3.00
N VAL A 128 -7.97 -3.01 1.82
CA VAL A 128 -7.07 -1.95 1.37
C VAL A 128 -7.76 -1.28 0.18
N ALA A 129 -7.92 0.03 0.25
CA ALA A 129 -8.48 0.82 -0.84
C ALA A 129 -7.58 2.02 -1.13
N ALA A 130 -7.56 2.49 -2.36
CA ALA A 130 -6.87 3.72 -2.74
C ALA A 130 -7.79 4.60 -3.57
N GLY A 131 -7.60 5.91 -3.45
CA GLY A 131 -8.35 6.88 -4.21
C GLY A 131 -7.79 8.28 -4.05
N GLU A 132 -8.43 9.21 -4.74
CA GLU A 132 -8.12 10.62 -4.66
C GLU A 132 -9.40 11.40 -4.42
N GLN A 133 -9.32 12.41 -3.55
CA GLN A 133 -10.43 13.32 -3.32
C GLN A 133 -9.90 14.71 -3.02
N ASP A 134 -10.49 15.73 -3.66
CA ASP A 134 -10.10 17.14 -3.47
C ASP A 134 -8.58 17.39 -3.68
N GLY A 135 -7.95 16.63 -4.59
CA GLY A 135 -6.49 16.69 -4.85
C GLY A 135 -5.62 15.98 -3.81
N GLN A 136 -6.23 15.38 -2.78
CA GLN A 136 -5.57 14.58 -1.77
C GLN A 136 -5.66 13.09 -2.14
N ARG A 137 -4.51 12.48 -2.43
CA ARG A 137 -4.38 11.03 -2.63
C ARG A 137 -4.39 10.31 -1.28
N TRP A 138 -5.06 9.16 -1.20
CA TRP A 138 -5.16 8.38 0.03
C TRP A 138 -5.13 6.88 -0.24
N VAL A 139 -4.67 6.14 0.77
CA VAL A 139 -4.80 4.69 0.91
C VAL A 139 -5.50 4.43 2.23
N PHE A 140 -6.62 3.74 2.21
CA PHE A 140 -7.34 3.32 3.40
C PHE A 140 -6.96 1.88 3.75
N VAL A 141 -6.56 1.66 4.99
CA VAL A 141 -6.31 0.35 5.58
C VAL A 141 -7.33 0.13 6.69
N GLY A 142 -8.23 -0.83 6.54
CA GLY A 142 -9.34 -0.97 7.47
C GLY A 142 -9.96 -2.34 7.54
N GLY A 143 -10.89 -2.48 8.48
CA GLY A 143 -11.68 -3.66 8.72
C GLY A 143 -12.60 -3.41 9.91
N PRO A 144 -13.70 -4.18 10.07
CA PRO A 144 -14.64 -3.97 11.17
C PRO A 144 -14.11 -4.51 12.51
N THR A 145 -13.01 -5.25 12.52
CA THR A 145 -12.34 -5.81 13.71
C THR A 145 -10.83 -5.52 13.67
N GLU A 146 -10.14 -5.64 14.81
CA GLU A 146 -8.67 -5.50 14.83
C GLU A 146 -7.96 -6.58 13.99
N GLU A 147 -8.52 -7.80 13.93
CA GLU A 147 -7.96 -8.88 13.12
C GLU A 147 -8.16 -8.64 11.62
N ALA A 148 -9.30 -8.05 11.24
CA ALA A 148 -9.54 -7.60 9.87
C ALA A 148 -8.60 -6.45 9.49
N LEU A 149 -8.42 -5.45 10.36
CA LEU A 149 -7.46 -4.37 10.16
C LEU A 149 -6.03 -4.90 10.00
N ARG A 150 -5.61 -5.83 10.85
CA ARG A 150 -4.29 -6.48 10.73
C ARG A 150 -4.15 -7.23 9.40
N SER A 151 -5.18 -7.95 8.99
CA SER A 151 -5.18 -8.63 7.69
C SER A 151 -5.03 -7.65 6.52
N ALA A 152 -5.67 -6.47 6.60
CA ALA A 152 -5.49 -5.40 5.62
C ALA A 152 -4.08 -4.80 5.64
N ALA A 153 -3.51 -4.58 6.82
CA ALA A 153 -2.15 -4.08 6.96
C ALA A 153 -1.13 -5.06 6.35
N ARG A 154 -1.30 -6.36 6.58
CA ARG A 154 -0.48 -7.42 5.96
C ARG A 154 -0.63 -7.50 4.46
N LEU A 155 -1.85 -7.29 3.95
CA LEU A 155 -2.08 -7.20 2.51
C LEU A 155 -1.25 -6.05 1.93
N LEU A 156 -1.35 -4.85 2.52
CA LEU A 156 -0.61 -3.68 2.06
C LEU A 156 0.91 -3.89 2.18
N ALA A 157 1.38 -4.38 3.33
CA ALA A 157 2.79 -4.48 3.67
C ALA A 157 3.52 -5.68 3.05
N GLY A 158 2.81 -6.78 2.75
CA GLY A 158 3.45 -8.05 2.42
C GLY A 158 2.96 -8.73 1.14
N ALA A 159 1.77 -8.36 0.62
CA ALA A 159 1.23 -8.96 -0.58
C ALA A 159 1.26 -7.99 -1.77
N LEU A 160 0.79 -6.74 -1.61
CA LEU A 160 0.76 -5.77 -2.70
C LEU A 160 2.18 -5.48 -3.24
N PRO A 161 2.37 -5.40 -4.58
CA PRO A 161 1.36 -5.36 -5.65
C PRO A 161 0.91 -6.74 -6.18
N HIS A 162 1.26 -7.84 -5.50
CA HIS A 162 0.77 -9.18 -5.82
C HIS A 162 -0.59 -9.44 -5.18
N THR A 163 -1.28 -10.48 -5.65
CA THR A 163 -2.61 -10.83 -5.12
C THR A 163 -2.57 -11.43 -3.72
N SER A 164 -1.58 -12.26 -3.38
CA SER A 164 -1.49 -12.90 -2.06
C SER A 164 -0.07 -13.10 -1.52
N SER A 165 0.89 -13.40 -2.39
CA SER A 165 2.30 -13.63 -2.07
C SER A 165 3.18 -13.11 -3.21
N LEU A 166 4.49 -12.95 -2.96
CA LEU A 166 5.45 -12.53 -3.98
C LEU A 166 5.54 -13.48 -5.20
N SER A 167 5.05 -14.72 -5.05
CA SER A 167 5.01 -15.72 -6.13
C SER A 167 3.71 -15.68 -6.93
N ASP A 168 2.69 -14.96 -6.46
CA ASP A 168 1.42 -14.82 -7.15
C ASP A 168 1.47 -13.74 -8.23
N PRO A 169 0.53 -13.74 -9.19
CA PRO A 169 0.49 -12.72 -10.24
C PRO A 169 0.46 -11.30 -9.68
N VAL A 170 1.17 -10.40 -10.35
CA VAL A 170 1.12 -8.97 -10.04
C VAL A 170 -0.20 -8.41 -10.54
N LEU A 171 -0.82 -7.50 -9.79
CA LEU A 171 -2.08 -6.86 -10.19
C LEU A 171 -1.98 -6.20 -11.57
N ALA A 172 -0.81 -5.63 -11.90
CA ALA A 172 -0.55 -5.08 -13.23
C ALA A 172 -0.71 -6.12 -14.34
N ASP A 173 -0.17 -7.33 -14.16
CA ASP A 173 -0.31 -8.44 -15.13
C ASP A 173 -1.79 -8.84 -15.29
N ILE A 174 -2.56 -8.83 -14.20
CA ILE A 174 -4.01 -9.08 -14.25
C ILE A 174 -4.71 -7.99 -15.07
N GLY A 175 -4.32 -6.73 -14.88
CA GLY A 175 -4.80 -5.60 -15.68
C GLY A 175 -4.49 -5.77 -17.17
N ASP A 176 -3.26 -6.13 -17.52
CA ASP A 176 -2.81 -6.35 -18.89
C ASP A 176 -3.51 -7.53 -19.56
N ASP A 177 -3.75 -8.61 -18.82
CA ASP A 177 -4.49 -9.77 -19.31
C ASP A 177 -5.96 -9.45 -19.58
N LEU A 178 -6.60 -8.70 -18.68
CA LEU A 178 -7.95 -8.17 -18.87
C LEU A 178 -8.00 -7.27 -20.11
N ASP A 179 -7.04 -6.37 -20.23
CA ASP A 179 -6.94 -5.43 -21.34
C ASP A 179 -6.86 -6.16 -22.70
N ARG A 180 -5.95 -7.14 -22.79
CA ARG A 180 -5.76 -7.99 -23.96
C ARG A 180 -7.02 -8.80 -24.29
N TRP A 181 -7.74 -9.25 -23.26
CA TRP A 181 -8.97 -10.02 -23.45
C TRP A 181 -10.14 -9.16 -23.96
N LEU A 182 -10.21 -7.89 -23.53
CA LEU A 182 -11.19 -6.93 -24.04
C LEU A 182 -10.93 -6.56 -25.50
N ARG A 183 -9.68 -6.71 -25.98
CA ARG A 183 -9.28 -6.42 -27.36
C ARG A 183 -8.50 -7.56 -28.02
N PRO A 184 -9.16 -8.69 -28.35
CA PRO A 184 -8.49 -9.82 -28.97
C PRO A 184 -7.91 -9.51 -30.37
N ASP A 185 -8.47 -8.51 -31.07
CA ASP A 185 -8.18 -8.22 -32.48
C ASP A 185 -7.44 -6.89 -32.72
N SER A 186 -7.10 -6.10 -31.68
CA SER A 186 -6.46 -4.80 -31.88
C SER A 186 -4.94 -4.90 -31.94
N ALA A 187 -4.33 -4.52 -33.07
CA ALA A 187 -2.88 -4.41 -33.22
C ALA A 187 -2.28 -3.12 -32.62
N ASP A 188 -3.13 -2.19 -32.17
CA ASP A 188 -2.73 -0.90 -31.62
C ASP A 188 -2.72 -0.96 -30.08
N THR A 189 -1.52 -0.93 -29.49
CA THR A 189 -1.30 -1.01 -28.03
C THR A 189 -1.31 0.34 -27.35
N ALA A 190 -1.30 1.46 -28.09
CA ALA A 190 -1.14 2.79 -27.51
C ALA A 190 -2.43 3.38 -26.91
N SER A 191 -3.60 2.85 -27.28
CA SER A 191 -4.92 3.37 -26.89
C SER A 191 -5.70 2.31 -26.11
N GLY A 192 -5.10 1.79 -25.03
CA GLY A 192 -5.65 0.64 -24.34
C GLY A 192 -6.82 0.92 -23.39
N PHE A 193 -7.48 -0.14 -22.90
CA PHE A 193 -8.31 0.00 -21.71
C PHE A 193 -7.38 0.18 -20.53
N ARG A 194 -7.72 1.11 -19.65
CA ARG A 194 -7.04 1.30 -18.38
C ARG A 194 -7.80 0.49 -17.34
N VAL A 195 -7.14 -0.52 -16.78
CA VAL A 195 -7.68 -1.27 -15.64
C VAL A 195 -6.97 -0.77 -14.40
N SER A 196 -7.74 -0.26 -13.44
CA SER A 196 -7.18 0.23 -12.17
C SER A 196 -7.84 -0.45 -10.99
N PHE A 197 -7.03 -0.92 -10.05
CA PHE A 197 -7.48 -1.59 -8.85
C PHE A 197 -7.60 -0.55 -7.74
N SER A 198 -8.83 -0.31 -7.29
CA SER A 198 -9.12 0.70 -6.27
C SER A 198 -9.34 0.08 -4.89
N ARG A 199 -9.70 -1.20 -4.83
CA ARG A 199 -9.95 -1.89 -3.56
C ARG A 199 -9.67 -3.37 -3.65
N ILE A 200 -9.08 -3.91 -2.58
CA ILE A 200 -8.89 -5.34 -2.38
C ILE A 200 -9.38 -5.69 -0.99
N SER A 201 -10.15 -6.77 -0.89
CA SER A 201 -10.57 -7.32 0.40
C SER A 201 -10.28 -8.81 0.49
N ARG A 202 -10.02 -9.29 1.72
CA ARG A 202 -9.79 -10.72 1.98
C ARG A 202 -11.06 -11.39 2.45
N SER A 203 -11.38 -12.55 1.87
CA SER A 203 -12.37 -13.50 2.37
C SER A 203 -11.68 -14.79 2.88
N GLU A 204 -12.45 -15.72 3.45
CA GLU A 204 -11.95 -17.07 3.76
C GLU A 204 -11.56 -17.87 2.51
N ALA A 205 -12.13 -17.51 1.35
CA ALA A 205 -11.92 -18.19 0.06
C ALA A 205 -10.91 -17.46 -0.85
N GLY A 206 -10.22 -16.42 -0.37
CA GLY A 206 -9.22 -15.69 -1.15
C GLY A 206 -9.49 -14.20 -1.25
N TRP A 207 -8.96 -13.56 -2.29
CA TRP A 207 -9.02 -12.12 -2.49
C TRP A 207 -10.15 -11.73 -3.43
N ILE A 208 -10.84 -10.66 -3.05
CA ILE A 208 -11.84 -9.99 -3.87
C ILE A 208 -11.23 -8.68 -4.34
N LEU A 209 -11.05 -8.56 -5.64
CA LEU A 209 -10.46 -7.40 -6.31
C LEU A 209 -11.58 -6.56 -6.91
N ASP A 210 -11.64 -5.28 -6.56
CA ASP A 210 -12.47 -4.31 -7.25
C ASP A 210 -11.60 -3.50 -8.21
N ALA A 211 -11.99 -3.54 -9.48
CA ALA A 211 -11.31 -2.82 -10.54
C ALA A 211 -12.30 -1.94 -11.31
N THR A 212 -11.79 -0.83 -11.83
CA THR A 212 -12.50 0.00 -12.81
C THR A 212 -11.82 -0.10 -14.15
N VAL A 213 -12.62 -0.16 -15.21
CA VAL A 213 -12.18 -0.18 -16.59
C VAL A 213 -12.52 1.17 -17.24
N GLY A 214 -11.49 1.83 -17.76
CA GLY A 214 -11.57 3.10 -18.47
C GLY A 214 -11.06 2.99 -19.90
N HIS A 215 -11.51 3.89 -20.78
CA HIS A 215 -11.00 3.97 -22.16
C HIS A 215 -11.10 5.42 -22.67
N PRO A 216 -10.12 5.92 -23.47
CA PRO A 216 -10.21 7.27 -24.05
C PRO A 216 -11.47 7.51 -24.89
N ASP A 217 -11.94 6.48 -25.59
CA ASP A 217 -13.23 6.46 -26.28
C ASP A 217 -14.29 5.77 -25.39
N PRO A 218 -15.21 6.53 -24.78
CA PRO A 218 -16.23 5.98 -23.87
C PRO A 218 -17.23 5.06 -24.59
N SER A 219 -17.37 5.17 -25.91
CA SER A 219 -18.29 4.32 -26.69
C SER A 219 -17.86 2.85 -26.70
N LEU A 220 -16.60 2.56 -26.40
CA LEU A 220 -16.07 1.20 -26.33
C LEU A 220 -16.33 0.50 -24.98
N LEU A 221 -16.71 1.24 -23.93
CA LEU A 221 -16.94 0.67 -22.61
C LEU A 221 -18.16 -0.26 -22.59
N GLY A 222 -19.27 0.12 -23.24
CA GLY A 222 -20.48 -0.72 -23.31
C GLY A 222 -20.23 -2.11 -23.91
N PRO A 223 -19.72 -2.20 -25.15
CA PRO A 223 -19.39 -3.48 -25.79
C PRO A 223 -18.37 -4.31 -25.00
N ALA A 224 -17.39 -3.66 -24.36
CA ALA A 224 -16.41 -4.32 -23.50
C ALA A 224 -17.07 -4.97 -22.28
N MET A 225 -17.99 -4.26 -21.61
CA MET A 225 -18.74 -4.78 -20.47
C MET A 225 -19.69 -5.91 -20.88
N GLU A 226 -20.36 -5.82 -22.03
CA GLU A 226 -21.20 -6.91 -22.56
C GLU A 226 -20.40 -8.19 -22.84
N ARG A 227 -19.16 -8.04 -23.33
CA ARG A 227 -18.24 -9.15 -23.54
C ARG A 227 -17.92 -9.82 -22.20
N LEU A 228 -17.51 -9.04 -21.19
CA LEU A 228 -17.22 -9.54 -19.83
C LEU A 228 -18.44 -10.25 -19.22
N ASP A 229 -19.64 -9.70 -19.39
CA ASP A 229 -20.88 -10.31 -18.91
C ASP A 229 -21.15 -11.66 -19.56
N SER A 230 -20.91 -11.77 -20.87
CA SER A 230 -21.02 -13.04 -21.60
C SER A 230 -20.04 -14.09 -21.06
N LEU A 231 -18.80 -13.69 -20.76
CA LEU A 231 -17.80 -14.55 -20.12
C LEU A 231 -18.25 -14.98 -18.71
N ALA A 232 -18.70 -14.02 -17.89
CA ALA A 232 -19.17 -14.29 -16.54
C ALA A 232 -20.36 -15.27 -16.54
N ALA A 233 -21.31 -15.10 -17.47
CA ALA A 233 -22.45 -15.99 -17.64
C ALA A 233 -22.03 -17.40 -18.06
N ALA A 234 -21.15 -17.52 -19.06
CA ALA A 234 -20.65 -18.82 -19.52
C ALA A 234 -19.86 -19.56 -18.42
N ARG A 235 -19.09 -18.84 -17.59
CA ARG A 235 -18.40 -19.41 -16.42
C ARG A 235 -19.37 -19.90 -15.34
N ARG A 236 -20.47 -19.18 -15.07
CA ARG A 236 -21.51 -19.62 -14.12
C ARG A 236 -22.21 -20.90 -14.58
N GLN A 237 -22.27 -21.14 -15.89
CA GLN A 237 -22.87 -22.32 -16.49
C GLN A 237 -21.87 -23.48 -16.67
N GLU A 238 -20.64 -23.36 -16.14
CA GLU A 238 -19.54 -24.32 -16.32
C GLU A 238 -19.32 -24.75 -17.78
N THR A 239 -19.70 -23.89 -18.73
CA THR A 239 -19.60 -24.21 -20.15
C THR A 239 -18.15 -24.01 -20.56
N ALA A 240 -17.56 -25.01 -21.22
CA ALA A 240 -16.19 -24.93 -21.70
C ALA A 240 -16.09 -23.82 -22.77
N ILE A 241 -15.51 -22.68 -22.40
CA ILE A 241 -15.11 -21.66 -23.37
C ILE A 241 -13.66 -21.98 -23.75
N PRO A 242 -13.34 -22.12 -25.05
CA PRO A 242 -12.00 -22.48 -25.54
C PRO A 242 -10.87 -21.58 -25.01
N ASP A 243 -11.19 -20.36 -24.56
CA ASP A 243 -10.24 -19.39 -23.96
C ASP A 243 -10.51 -19.11 -22.46
N SER A 244 -11.22 -19.98 -21.72
CA SER A 244 -11.64 -19.69 -20.34
C SER A 244 -10.53 -19.72 -19.28
N THR A 245 -9.33 -20.21 -19.62
CA THR A 245 -8.18 -20.31 -18.70
C THR A 245 -7.44 -18.98 -18.52
N THR A 246 -7.58 -18.01 -19.42
CA THR A 246 -6.74 -16.79 -19.46
C THR A 246 -7.01 -15.77 -18.35
N LEU A 247 -8.17 -15.81 -17.70
CA LEU A 247 -8.51 -14.87 -16.60
C LEU A 247 -8.81 -15.63 -15.31
N ARG A 248 -7.88 -16.48 -14.87
CA ARG A 248 -7.95 -17.21 -13.59
C ARG A 248 -6.61 -17.03 -12.89
N TYR A 249 -6.66 -16.52 -11.67
CA TYR A 249 -5.46 -16.20 -10.91
C TYR A 249 -5.49 -16.93 -9.58
N PRO A 250 -4.39 -17.59 -9.18
CA PRO A 250 -4.26 -18.16 -7.85
C PRO A 250 -4.57 -17.11 -6.77
N GLY A 251 -5.34 -17.52 -5.76
CA GLY A 251 -5.69 -16.68 -4.62
C GLY A 251 -6.78 -15.65 -4.89
N VAL A 252 -7.14 -15.38 -6.15
CA VAL A 252 -8.23 -14.47 -6.48
C VAL A 252 -9.55 -15.25 -6.51
N GLU A 253 -10.48 -14.89 -5.64
CA GLU A 253 -11.82 -15.45 -5.58
C GLU A 253 -12.74 -14.76 -6.59
N THR A 254 -12.71 -13.43 -6.62
CA THR A 254 -13.62 -12.62 -7.45
C THR A 254 -12.90 -11.37 -7.93
N ILE A 255 -13.10 -11.04 -9.20
CA ILE A 255 -12.80 -9.73 -9.75
C ILE A 255 -14.13 -9.05 -10.07
N GLN A 256 -14.41 -7.92 -9.44
CA GLN A 256 -15.56 -7.07 -9.69
C GLN A 256 -15.11 -5.90 -10.56
N LEU A 257 -15.56 -5.87 -11.82
CA LEU A 257 -15.18 -4.83 -12.78
C LEU A 257 -16.32 -3.84 -12.99
N GLY A 258 -16.09 -2.58 -12.64
CA GLY A 258 -16.97 -1.46 -12.96
C GLY A 258 -16.44 -0.63 -14.12
N ARG A 259 -17.26 0.31 -14.62
CA ARG A 259 -16.80 1.36 -15.54
C ARG A 259 -16.21 2.53 -14.74
N GLU A 260 -15.19 3.18 -15.29
CA GLU A 260 -14.59 4.39 -14.70
C GLU A 260 -15.62 5.53 -14.53
N ASP A 261 -16.61 5.63 -15.42
CA ASP A 261 -17.72 6.58 -15.34
C ASP A 261 -18.81 6.21 -14.31
N GLY A 262 -18.70 5.03 -13.69
CA GLY A 262 -19.65 4.52 -12.70
C GLY A 262 -21.01 4.10 -13.28
N GLU A 263 -21.20 4.10 -14.61
CA GLU A 263 -22.45 3.67 -15.21
C GLU A 263 -22.59 2.14 -15.25
N GLY A 264 -23.81 1.66 -15.02
CA GLY A 264 -24.14 0.24 -15.14
C GLY A 264 -23.77 -0.61 -13.92
N ALA A 265 -24.18 -1.87 -13.95
CA ALA A 265 -23.82 -2.82 -12.90
C ALA A 265 -22.40 -3.35 -13.14
N PRO A 266 -21.60 -3.55 -12.08
CA PRO A 266 -20.29 -4.15 -12.23
C PRO A 266 -20.41 -5.61 -12.62
N VAL A 267 -19.45 -6.08 -13.43
CA VAL A 267 -19.37 -7.47 -13.89
C VAL A 267 -18.54 -8.28 -12.90
N LEU A 268 -19.09 -9.40 -12.43
CA LEU A 268 -18.41 -10.30 -11.50
C LEU A 268 -17.80 -11.48 -12.23
N LEU A 269 -16.46 -11.53 -12.24
CA LEU A 269 -15.68 -12.68 -12.68
C LEU A 269 -15.29 -13.51 -11.45
N LYS A 270 -15.97 -14.65 -11.25
CA LYS A 270 -15.55 -15.63 -10.23
C LYS A 270 -14.34 -16.42 -10.73
N ALA A 271 -13.30 -16.51 -9.90
CA ALA A 271 -12.14 -17.36 -10.11
C ALA A 271 -12.18 -18.56 -9.13
N THR A 272 -11.62 -19.69 -9.58
CA THR A 272 -11.59 -20.98 -8.88
C THR A 272 -10.69 -20.94 -7.64
N PRO A 273 -10.82 -21.93 -6.71
CA PRO A 273 -10.60 -21.72 -5.29
C PRO A 273 -9.16 -21.29 -4.95
N PRO A 274 -8.98 -20.69 -3.76
CA PRO A 274 -7.69 -20.20 -3.33
C PRO A 274 -6.72 -21.39 -3.19
N PRO A 275 -5.41 -21.16 -3.42
CA PRO A 275 -4.41 -22.08 -2.91
C PRO A 275 -4.59 -22.22 -1.38
N PRO A 276 -4.17 -23.35 -0.80
CA PRO A 276 -4.20 -23.51 0.65
C PRO A 276 -3.47 -22.35 1.30
N ASP A 277 -3.99 -21.89 2.45
CA ASP A 277 -3.34 -20.84 3.23
C ASP A 277 -1.85 -21.14 3.35
N PRO A 278 -0.97 -20.13 3.17
CA PRO A 278 0.44 -20.28 3.51
C PRO A 278 0.53 -20.91 4.89
N GLY A 279 1.31 -21.99 4.99
CA GLY A 279 1.50 -22.70 6.25
C GLY A 279 1.87 -21.72 7.37
N PRO A 280 1.56 -22.04 8.64
CA PRO A 280 1.84 -21.15 9.75
C PRO A 280 3.29 -20.68 9.69
N VAL A 281 3.50 -19.36 9.79
CA VAL A 281 4.84 -18.82 10.05
C VAL A 281 5.38 -19.62 11.23
N PRO A 282 6.56 -20.26 11.10
CA PRO A 282 7.12 -21.07 12.17
C PRO A 282 7.03 -20.32 13.49
N GLY A 283 6.36 -20.91 14.47
CA GLY A 283 6.22 -20.30 15.78
C GLY A 283 7.61 -20.00 16.34
N ARG A 284 7.75 -18.82 16.94
CA ARG A 284 8.94 -18.34 17.67
C ARG A 284 9.72 -19.51 18.27
N PRO A 285 10.89 -19.89 17.72
CA PRO A 285 11.88 -20.61 18.49
C PRO A 285 12.18 -19.74 19.72
N GLY A 286 12.11 -20.32 20.92
CA GLY A 286 12.24 -19.56 22.16
C GLY A 286 13.53 -18.74 22.16
N ALA A 287 13.42 -17.41 22.23
CA ALA A 287 14.55 -16.54 22.48
C ALA A 287 15.09 -16.87 23.87
N GLY A 288 16.33 -17.36 23.94
CA GLY A 288 17.06 -17.42 25.20
C GLY A 288 17.20 -16.02 25.78
N ALA A 289 17.36 -15.90 27.10
CA ALA A 289 17.59 -14.61 27.73
C ALA A 289 18.83 -13.92 27.13
N LYS A 290 18.69 -12.66 26.70
CA LYS A 290 19.78 -11.81 26.18
C LYS A 290 20.58 -11.22 27.34
N ASN A 291 21.33 -12.08 28.03
CA ASN A 291 22.01 -11.71 29.27
C ASN A 291 23.18 -10.74 29.07
N ASP A 292 23.68 -10.63 27.84
CA ASP A 292 24.83 -9.77 27.47
C ASP A 292 24.39 -8.50 26.71
N MET A 293 23.10 -8.15 26.71
CA MET A 293 22.60 -6.96 26.01
C MET A 293 23.01 -5.67 26.73
N ASP A 294 23.58 -4.72 25.97
CA ASP A 294 23.87 -3.36 26.38
C ASP A 294 23.64 -2.36 25.23
N LEU A 295 23.84 -1.06 25.47
CA LEU A 295 23.60 -0.02 24.45
C LEU A 295 24.55 -0.10 23.24
N SER A 296 25.70 -0.75 23.37
CA SER A 296 26.69 -0.89 22.29
C SER A 296 26.36 -2.03 21.32
N ASN A 297 25.53 -3.00 21.74
CA ASN A 297 25.18 -4.17 20.95
C ASN A 297 23.68 -4.31 20.64
N VAL A 298 22.87 -3.28 20.91
CA VAL A 298 21.41 -3.30 20.66
C VAL A 298 21.07 -3.80 19.26
N TYR A 299 21.78 -3.35 18.21
CA TYR A 299 21.49 -3.71 16.83
C TYR A 299 22.34 -4.90 16.33
N THR A 300 22.74 -5.81 17.22
CA THR A 300 23.46 -7.03 16.84
C THR A 300 22.69 -8.27 17.28
N LYS A 301 23.13 -9.44 16.78
CA LYS A 301 22.58 -10.75 17.17
C LYS A 301 22.73 -11.07 18.66
N ASP A 302 23.68 -10.42 19.34
CA ASP A 302 23.93 -10.59 20.78
C ASP A 302 23.03 -9.66 21.62
N GLY A 303 22.44 -8.63 21.01
CA GLY A 303 21.48 -7.70 21.62
C GLY A 303 20.03 -7.96 21.18
N ALA A 304 19.41 -6.98 20.53
CA ALA A 304 17.97 -7.00 20.23
C ALA A 304 17.59 -7.91 19.05
N LEU A 305 18.56 -8.28 18.22
CA LEU A 305 18.35 -9.10 17.04
C LEU A 305 18.75 -10.55 17.32
N ALA A 306 18.36 -11.45 16.43
CA ALA A 306 18.80 -12.82 16.42
C ALA A 306 18.99 -13.33 15.00
N ASP A 307 19.84 -14.34 14.90
CA ASP A 307 20.18 -15.08 13.71
C ASP A 307 19.83 -16.55 13.98
N SER A 308 18.87 -17.07 13.25
CA SER A 308 18.29 -18.40 13.49
C SER A 308 19.13 -19.54 12.90
N ASP A 309 19.96 -19.26 11.90
CA ASP A 309 20.80 -20.24 11.19
C ASP A 309 22.31 -19.99 11.35
N ASP A 310 22.70 -19.03 12.19
CA ASP A 310 24.09 -18.69 12.57
C ASP A 310 24.95 -18.34 11.35
N ASN A 311 24.35 -17.64 10.39
CA ASN A 311 24.99 -17.23 9.13
C ASN A 311 25.50 -15.77 9.17
N GLU A 312 25.50 -15.14 10.35
CA GLU A 312 25.84 -13.75 10.65
C GLU A 312 24.84 -12.70 10.12
N ILE A 313 23.71 -13.12 9.57
CA ILE A 313 22.65 -12.24 9.06
C ILE A 313 21.47 -12.32 10.02
N PRO A 314 21.18 -11.25 10.79
CA PRO A 314 20.03 -11.26 11.66
C PRO A 314 18.75 -11.43 10.85
N ASP A 315 17.95 -12.43 11.19
CA ASP A 315 16.68 -12.76 10.53
C ASP A 315 15.48 -12.60 11.48
N ARG A 316 15.74 -12.15 12.72
CA ARG A 316 14.76 -12.09 13.79
C ARG A 316 15.00 -10.94 14.77
N ILE A 317 13.93 -10.47 15.42
CA ILE A 317 13.97 -9.56 16.57
C ILE A 317 13.54 -10.31 17.83
N ASP A 318 14.38 -10.28 18.86
CA ASP A 318 14.20 -11.04 20.11
C ASP A 318 13.73 -10.18 21.29
N VAL A 319 13.66 -8.86 21.13
CA VAL A 319 13.13 -7.93 22.14
C VAL A 319 11.64 -7.68 21.96
N VAL A 320 10.99 -7.21 23.03
CA VAL A 320 9.60 -6.73 23.00
C VAL A 320 9.59 -5.27 23.40
N LEU A 321 8.91 -4.44 22.60
CA LEU A 321 8.71 -3.03 22.92
C LEU A 321 7.47 -2.88 23.79
N VAL A 322 7.67 -2.32 24.99
CA VAL A 322 6.61 -2.06 25.97
C VAL A 322 6.49 -0.54 26.12
N PRO A 323 5.41 0.08 25.62
CA PRO A 323 5.20 1.51 25.80
C PRO A 323 4.80 1.82 27.24
N GLY A 324 5.13 3.03 27.69
CA GLY A 324 4.34 3.74 28.69
C GLY A 324 3.37 4.70 28.03
N ASP A 325 2.43 5.26 28.79
CA ASP A 325 1.35 6.13 28.29
C ASP A 325 1.83 7.30 27.41
N ALA A 326 3.04 7.83 27.66
CA ALA A 326 3.59 8.97 26.92
C ALA A 326 4.40 8.60 25.65
N GLY A 327 4.49 7.31 25.30
CA GLY A 327 5.42 6.83 24.25
C GLY A 327 4.81 5.95 23.16
N ALA A 328 3.50 5.66 23.23
CA ALA A 328 2.85 4.73 22.32
C ALA A 328 2.94 5.17 20.84
N ASP A 329 2.83 6.48 20.57
CA ASP A 329 2.82 7.03 19.22
C ASP A 329 4.16 6.86 18.48
N ARG A 330 5.28 6.70 19.19
CA ARG A 330 6.61 6.53 18.55
C ARG A 330 7.03 5.08 18.37
N LEU A 331 6.25 4.13 18.90
CA LEU A 331 6.53 2.70 18.78
C LEU A 331 6.62 2.21 17.33
N PRO A 332 5.74 2.62 16.40
CA PRO A 332 5.81 2.13 15.03
C PRO A 332 7.15 2.48 14.36
N SER A 333 7.65 3.70 14.58
CA SER A 333 8.93 4.14 14.01
C SER A 333 10.12 3.36 14.58
N LEU A 334 10.12 3.06 15.89
CA LEU A 334 11.16 2.26 16.52
C LEU A 334 11.11 0.79 16.07
N ALA A 335 9.90 0.20 15.98
CA ALA A 335 9.69 -1.15 15.49
C ALA A 335 10.15 -1.30 14.03
N ALA A 336 9.82 -0.33 13.17
CA ALA A 336 10.26 -0.31 11.78
C ALA A 336 11.80 -0.20 11.68
N ARG A 337 12.44 0.64 12.50
CA ARG A 337 13.91 0.73 12.55
C ARG A 337 14.56 -0.58 12.94
N LEU A 338 14.05 -1.27 13.96
CA LEU A 338 14.56 -2.59 14.33
C LEU A 338 14.41 -3.60 13.19
N GLY A 339 13.34 -3.50 12.40
CA GLY A 339 13.12 -4.35 11.23
C GLY A 339 14.04 -4.09 10.04
N LEU A 340 14.65 -2.90 9.91
CA LEU A 340 15.63 -2.63 8.86
C LEU A 340 16.99 -3.27 9.12
N GLU A 341 17.28 -3.55 10.38
CA GLU A 341 18.54 -4.16 10.80
C GLU A 341 18.47 -5.70 10.72
N SER A 342 17.33 -6.27 10.28
CA SER A 342 17.14 -7.70 10.10
C SER A 342 16.52 -8.05 8.73
N THR A 343 16.82 -9.25 8.22
CA THR A 343 16.25 -9.80 6.98
C THR A 343 14.85 -10.40 7.19
N GLY A 344 14.38 -10.44 8.43
CA GLY A 344 13.01 -10.79 8.80
C GLY A 344 12.50 -9.90 9.93
N LEU A 345 11.24 -9.46 9.83
CA LEU A 345 10.59 -8.61 10.84
C LEU A 345 9.32 -9.25 11.37
N THR A 346 9.23 -9.34 12.69
CA THR A 346 7.96 -9.45 13.41
C THR A 346 7.81 -8.24 14.31
N VAL A 347 6.77 -7.43 14.08
CA VAL A 347 6.49 -6.21 14.86
C VAL A 347 6.32 -6.56 16.35
N PRO A 348 7.27 -6.20 17.24
CA PRO A 348 7.36 -6.79 18.58
C PRO A 348 6.65 -5.93 19.62
N LEU A 349 5.36 -5.64 19.42
CA LEU A 349 4.59 -4.77 20.32
C LEU A 349 3.84 -5.57 21.38
N VAL A 350 3.89 -5.13 22.64
CA VAL A 350 3.08 -5.68 23.75
C VAL A 350 1.99 -4.70 24.18
N ARG A 351 0.82 -5.26 24.52
CA ARG A 351 -0.28 -4.55 25.17
C ARG A 351 -0.08 -4.61 26.68
N THR A 352 -0.06 -3.46 27.33
CA THR A 352 -0.17 -3.32 28.79
C THR A 352 -1.62 -3.13 29.22
#